data_AF-A0A8B7P3Y8-F1
#
_entry.id   AF-A0A8B7P3Y8-F1
#
_cell.length_a   1.000
_cell.length_b   1.000
_cell.length_c   1.000
_cell.angle_alpha   90.00
_cell.angle_beta   90.00
_cell.angle_gamma   90.00
#
_symmetry.space_group_name_H-M   'P 1'
#
loop_
_entity.id
_entity.type
_entity.pdbx_description
1 polymer ?
#
loop_
_entity_poly.entity_id
_entity_poly.type
_entity_poly.pdbx_seq_one_letter_code
_entity_poly.pdbx_strand_id
1 'polypeptide(L)'
;MVWTKRESCETGSSCSAAARKFYSYEGTNNKDELVQQSDESKSLIKYISDQIIGKDTVFQSPFGCKKVVYCDHTASGRPLQFIEDYLSTHVLPHYGSTHTTATHTARQTTMFRHEARDVLRSAVRASEEDRVLLTGTGATGALVRLLHGLALTELP
;
A
#
# COMPACT_ATOMS: atom_id res chain seq x y z
N MET A 1 7.47 1.26 5.24
CA MET A 1 8.33 2.35 5.77
C MET A 1 9.35 2.68 4.70
N VAL A 2 9.44 3.94 4.32
CA VAL A 2 10.38 4.45 3.32
C VAL A 2 11.50 5.11 4.08
N TRP A 3 12.74 4.80 3.72
CA TRP A 3 13.91 5.36 4.38
C TRP A 3 14.82 6.04 3.35
N THR A 4 15.15 7.31 3.64
CA THR A 4 16.14 8.12 2.93
C THR A 4 17.48 7.97 3.64
N LYS A 5 18.53 7.50 2.98
CA LYS A 5 19.90 7.66 3.49
C LYS A 5 20.44 8.98 2.92
N ARG A 6 20.49 10.03 3.75
CA ARG A 6 21.11 11.30 3.36
C ARG A 6 22.62 11.13 3.53
N GLU A 7 23.36 11.01 2.45
CA GLU A 7 24.82 11.16 2.49
C GLU A 7 25.14 12.64 2.69
N SER A 8 26.06 12.92 3.64
CA SER A 8 26.48 14.28 3.98
C SER A 8 27.08 14.97 2.77
N CYS A 9 26.36 15.96 2.24
CA CYS A 9 26.85 16.84 1.20
C CYS A 9 27.60 17.99 1.88
N GLU A 10 28.91 17.83 2.02
CA GLU A 10 29.80 18.95 2.30
C GLU A 10 29.94 19.80 1.02
N THR A 11 30.03 21.12 1.21
CA THR A 11 30.28 22.19 0.24
C THR A 11 29.09 22.74 -0.57
N GLY A 12 28.49 23.80 0.01
CA GLY A 12 28.22 25.07 -0.66
C GLY A 12 27.59 25.07 -2.06
N SER A 13 26.30 24.77 -2.17
CA SER A 13 25.45 25.29 -3.25
C SER A 13 23.99 25.20 -2.82
N SER A 14 23.21 26.25 -3.09
CA SER A 14 21.82 26.37 -2.63
C SER A 14 21.00 25.16 -3.07
N CYS A 15 20.58 24.33 -2.12
CA CYS A 15 19.78 23.15 -2.38
C CYS A 15 18.35 23.59 -2.68
N SER A 16 18.08 23.94 -3.94
CA SER A 16 16.72 24.04 -4.45
C SER A 16 16.09 22.66 -4.30
N ALA A 17 15.07 22.55 -3.46
CA ALA A 17 14.18 21.39 -3.37
C ALA A 17 13.42 21.23 -4.68
N ALA A 18 14.14 20.81 -5.73
CA ALA A 18 13.64 20.68 -7.07
C ALA A 18 12.65 19.52 -7.10
N ALA A 19 11.39 19.89 -7.32
CA ALA A 19 10.25 19.02 -7.60
C ALA A 19 10.63 17.79 -8.42
N ARG A 20 10.69 16.62 -7.79
CA ARG A 20 10.89 15.34 -8.49
C ARG A 20 9.51 14.77 -8.85
N LYS A 21 9.04 15.06 -10.06
CA LYS A 21 7.88 14.42 -10.69
C LYS A 21 8.39 13.30 -11.61
N PHE A 22 8.18 12.04 -11.23
CA PHE A 22 8.42 10.88 -12.10
C PHE A 22 7.19 10.52 -12.97
N TYR A 23 6.06 11.20 -12.73
CA TYR A 23 4.94 11.30 -13.67
C TYR A 23 4.51 12.77 -13.79
N SER A 24 4.47 13.30 -15.01
CA SER A 24 3.86 14.59 -15.30
C SER A 24 2.34 14.42 -15.29
N TYR A 25 1.71 14.66 -14.14
CA TYR A 25 0.28 14.94 -14.12
C TYR A 25 0.11 16.42 -14.46
N GLU A 26 -0.37 16.69 -15.68
CA GLU A 26 -0.84 18.02 -16.09
C GLU A 26 -2.19 18.24 -15.42
N GLY A 27 -2.20 19.08 -14.38
CA GLY A 27 -3.45 19.51 -13.76
C GLY A 27 -4.08 20.61 -14.59
N THR A 28 -5.13 20.27 -15.35
CA THR A 28 -6.03 21.25 -15.95
C THR A 28 -6.92 21.82 -14.85
N ASN A 29 -6.87 23.13 -14.63
CA ASN A 29 -7.81 23.81 -13.74
C ASN A 29 -9.11 24.08 -14.52
N ASN A 30 -10.09 23.18 -14.43
CA ASN A 30 -11.41 23.41 -15.03
C ASN A 30 -12.54 23.04 -14.06
N LYS A 31 -13.50 23.97 -13.86
CA LYS A 31 -14.58 23.82 -12.86
C LYS A 31 -15.57 22.68 -13.18
N ASP A 32 -15.64 22.24 -14.44
CA ASP A 32 -16.42 21.08 -14.87
C ASP A 32 -15.77 19.74 -14.46
N GLU A 33 -14.44 19.69 -14.35
CA GLU A 33 -13.73 18.51 -13.82
C GLU A 33 -14.06 18.30 -12.33
N LEU A 34 -14.22 19.36 -11.55
CA LEU A 34 -14.50 19.25 -10.10
C LEU A 34 -15.86 18.60 -9.79
N VAL A 35 -16.88 18.83 -10.63
CA VAL A 35 -18.22 18.23 -10.47
C VAL A 35 -18.20 16.77 -10.92
N GLN A 36 -17.61 16.46 -12.08
CA GLN A 36 -17.44 15.09 -12.56
C GLN A 36 -16.59 14.25 -11.61
N GLN A 37 -15.51 14.80 -11.08
CA GLN A 37 -14.63 14.16 -10.11
C GLN A 37 -15.35 13.84 -8.79
N SER A 38 -16.37 14.61 -8.42
CA SER A 38 -17.18 14.35 -7.23
C SER A 38 -18.14 13.17 -7.38
N ASP A 39 -18.68 12.94 -8.58
CA ASP A 39 -19.60 11.83 -8.85
C ASP A 39 -18.84 10.52 -9.12
N GLU A 40 -17.70 10.60 -9.81
CA GLU A 40 -16.77 9.47 -9.95
C GLU A 40 -16.19 9.03 -8.61
N SER A 41 -15.88 9.97 -7.71
CA SER A 41 -15.44 9.62 -6.35
C SER A 41 -16.53 8.89 -5.57
N LYS A 42 -17.79 9.31 -5.68
CA LYS A 42 -18.92 8.63 -5.02
C LYS A 42 -19.16 7.24 -5.60
N SER A 43 -19.08 7.08 -6.92
CA SER A 43 -19.25 5.78 -7.58
C SER A 43 -18.15 4.81 -7.15
N LEU A 44 -16.90 5.27 -7.06
CA LEU A 44 -15.76 4.49 -6.58
C LEU A 44 -15.92 4.09 -5.10
N ILE A 45 -16.32 5.02 -4.23
CA ILE A 45 -16.56 4.73 -2.81
C ILE A 45 -17.68 3.70 -2.66
N LYS A 46 -18.76 3.84 -3.44
CA LYS A 46 -19.86 2.88 -3.47
C LYS A 46 -19.36 1.50 -3.90
N TYR A 47 -18.58 1.43 -4.98
CA TYR A 47 -17.98 0.18 -5.45
C TYR A 47 -17.13 -0.47 -4.36
N ILE A 48 -16.19 0.25 -3.73
CA ILE A 48 -15.37 -0.30 -2.65
C ILE A 48 -16.24 -0.80 -1.49
N SER A 49 -17.26 -0.04 -1.11
CA SER A 49 -18.19 -0.42 -0.04
C SER A 49 -18.95 -1.70 -0.38
N ASP A 50 -19.36 -1.91 -1.62
CA ASP A 50 -20.10 -3.11 -2.07
C ASP A 50 -19.19 -4.35 -2.16
N GLN A 51 -17.87 -4.15 -2.26
CA GLN A 51 -16.88 -5.22 -2.30
C GLN A 51 -16.45 -5.73 -0.92
N ILE A 52 -16.92 -5.13 0.17
CA ILE A 52 -16.59 -5.58 1.53
C ILE A 52 -17.21 -6.95 1.79
N ILE A 53 -16.38 -7.95 2.03
CA ILE A 53 -16.85 -9.30 2.38
C ILE A 53 -17.56 -9.25 3.74
N GLY A 54 -18.79 -9.77 3.79
CA GLY A 54 -19.61 -9.77 5.00
C GLY A 54 -20.23 -8.41 5.37
N LYS A 55 -20.40 -7.50 4.40
CA LYS A 55 -21.09 -6.21 4.58
C LYS A 55 -22.51 -6.36 5.12
N ASP A 56 -23.28 -7.32 4.59
CA ASP A 56 -24.69 -7.55 4.92
C ASP A 56 -24.89 -8.74 5.86
N THR A 57 -23.82 -9.15 6.54
CA THR A 57 -23.92 -10.19 7.57
C THR A 57 -24.85 -9.73 8.68
N VAL A 58 -25.81 -10.60 9.00
CA VAL A 58 -26.73 -10.43 10.12
C VAL A 58 -26.39 -11.43 11.21
N PHE A 59 -26.65 -11.07 12.46
CA PHE A 59 -26.55 -11.97 13.59
C PHE A 59 -27.87 -12.03 14.35
N GLN A 60 -28.15 -13.20 14.92
CA GLN A 60 -29.31 -13.41 15.76
C GLN A 60 -29.05 -12.77 17.14
N SER A 61 -29.91 -11.85 17.55
CA SER A 61 -29.91 -11.31 18.91
C SER A 61 -31.21 -11.68 19.63
N PRO A 62 -31.28 -11.58 20.96
CA PRO A 62 -32.55 -11.69 21.71
C PRO A 62 -33.62 -10.68 21.27
N PHE A 63 -33.22 -9.61 20.58
CA PHE A 63 -34.09 -8.56 20.05
C PHE A 63 -34.33 -8.71 18.53
N GLY A 64 -34.17 -9.92 17.99
CA GLY A 64 -34.31 -10.24 16.58
C GLY A 64 -33.01 -10.15 15.77
N CYS A 65 -33.10 -10.32 14.46
CA CYS A 65 -31.96 -10.22 13.56
C CYS A 65 -31.46 -8.79 13.48
N LYS A 66 -30.16 -8.59 13.71
CA LYS A 66 -29.50 -7.28 13.61
C LYS A 66 -28.35 -7.36 12.61
N LYS A 67 -28.14 -6.28 11.86
CA LYS A 67 -27.01 -6.16 10.93
C LYS A 67 -25.71 -5.98 11.72
N VAL A 68 -24.65 -6.67 11.32
CA VAL A 68 -23.31 -6.46 11.86
C VAL A 68 -22.76 -5.15 11.30
N VAL A 69 -22.44 -4.20 12.18
CA VAL A 69 -21.78 -2.94 11.82
C VAL A 69 -20.36 -2.97 12.37
N TYR A 70 -19.39 -2.86 11.48
CA TYR A 70 -17.98 -2.83 11.87
C TYR A 70 -17.48 -1.40 11.92
N CYS A 71 -17.02 -0.98 13.11
CA CYS A 71 -16.60 0.39 13.37
C CYS A 71 -15.10 0.50 13.72
N ASP A 72 -14.33 -0.59 13.57
CA ASP A 72 -12.92 -0.66 14.01
C ASP A 72 -11.93 -0.73 12.83
N HIS A 73 -12.25 -0.02 11.75
CA HIS A 73 -11.42 0.05 10.55
C HIS A 73 -10.02 0.63 10.80
N THR A 74 -9.83 1.34 11.91
CA THR A 74 -8.53 1.87 12.35
C THR A 74 -7.60 0.79 12.89
N ALA A 75 -8.14 -0.27 13.51
CA ALA A 75 -7.33 -1.39 13.98
C ALA A 75 -7.03 -2.37 12.86
N SER A 76 -8.02 -2.71 12.03
CA SER A 76 -7.85 -3.58 10.88
C SER A 76 -8.87 -3.28 9.78
N GLY A 77 -8.43 -3.39 8.52
CA GLY A 77 -9.34 -3.39 7.38
C GLY A 77 -10.18 -4.68 7.34
N ARG A 78 -11.35 -4.60 6.68
CA ARG A 78 -12.09 -5.80 6.23
C ARG A 78 -11.58 -6.22 4.84
N PRO A 79 -11.58 -7.53 4.53
CA PRO A 79 -11.18 -7.99 3.21
C PRO A 79 -12.16 -7.52 2.13
N LEU A 80 -11.62 -7.31 0.93
CA LEU A 80 -12.37 -6.86 -0.25
C LEU A 80 -12.39 -7.98 -1.29
N GLN A 81 -13.57 -8.27 -1.81
CA GLN A 81 -13.81 -9.39 -2.71
C GLN A 81 -12.90 -9.35 -3.95
N PHE A 82 -12.80 -8.20 -4.64
CA PHE A 82 -11.92 -8.08 -5.81
C PHE A 82 -10.44 -8.35 -5.52
N ILE A 83 -9.95 -8.11 -4.29
CA ILE A 83 -8.56 -8.41 -3.90
C ILE A 83 -8.39 -9.91 -3.74
N GLU A 84 -9.32 -10.56 -3.03
CA GLU A 84 -9.30 -12.01 -2.81
C GLU A 84 -9.49 -12.78 -4.12
N ASP A 85 -10.36 -12.29 -5.00
CA ASP A 85 -10.55 -12.85 -6.33
C ASP A 85 -9.26 -12.75 -7.16
N TYR A 86 -8.60 -11.58 -7.17
CA TYR A 86 -7.32 -11.43 -7.87
C TYR A 86 -6.24 -12.36 -7.30
N LEU A 87 -6.14 -12.43 -5.97
CA LEU A 87 -5.17 -13.30 -5.29
C LEU A 87 -5.40 -14.76 -5.68
N SER A 88 -6.64 -15.24 -5.58
CA SER A 88 -7.00 -16.63 -5.85
C SER A 88 -6.88 -17.03 -7.32
N THR A 89 -7.21 -16.12 -8.25
CA THR A 89 -7.25 -16.43 -9.68
C THR A 89 -5.94 -16.14 -10.41
N HIS A 90 -5.16 -15.14 -10.00
CA HIS A 90 -3.97 -14.71 -10.73
C HIS A 90 -2.66 -15.00 -9.97
N VAL A 91 -2.66 -14.86 -8.65
CA VAL A 91 -1.41 -14.97 -7.85
C VAL A 91 -1.17 -16.40 -7.39
N LEU A 92 -2.14 -17.00 -6.69
CA LEU A 92 -1.99 -18.34 -6.11
C LEU A 92 -1.67 -19.45 -7.13
N PRO A 93 -2.25 -19.48 -8.35
CA PRO A 93 -1.93 -20.53 -9.33
C PRO A 93 -0.47 -20.49 -9.81
N HIS A 94 0.19 -19.35 -9.70
CA HIS A 94 1.58 -19.16 -10.12
C HIS A 94 2.55 -19.05 -8.93
N TYR A 95 2.08 -19.29 -7.72
CA TYR A 95 2.89 -19.17 -6.51
C TYR A 95 4.02 -20.21 -6.49
N GLY A 96 5.23 -19.75 -6.18
CA GLY A 96 6.41 -20.57 -5.99
C GLY A 96 7.38 -19.90 -5.03
N SER A 97 8.17 -20.71 -4.32
CA SER A 97 9.20 -20.19 -3.41
C SER A 97 10.19 -19.31 -4.17
N THR A 98 10.47 -18.11 -3.66
CA THR A 98 11.39 -17.15 -4.29
C THR A 98 12.87 -17.46 -4.01
N HIS A 99 13.20 -18.58 -3.37
CA HIS A 99 14.58 -18.97 -3.05
C HIS A 99 15.34 -19.56 -4.26
N THR A 100 14.68 -19.65 -5.41
CA THR A 100 15.22 -20.20 -6.64
C THR A 100 14.65 -19.41 -7.81
N THR A 101 15.39 -19.29 -8.91
CA THR A 101 14.91 -18.68 -10.16
C THR A 101 14.75 -19.71 -11.27
N ALA A 102 14.85 -21.00 -10.93
CA ALA A 102 14.91 -22.09 -11.90
C ALA A 102 13.53 -22.45 -12.50
N THR A 103 12.43 -22.12 -11.81
CA THR A 103 11.07 -22.43 -12.27
C THR A 103 10.30 -21.19 -12.64
N HIS A 104 9.33 -21.36 -13.54
CA HIS A 104 8.41 -20.30 -13.96
C HIS A 104 7.69 -19.65 -12.76
N THR A 105 7.15 -20.47 -11.84
CA THR A 105 6.40 -19.98 -10.67
C THR A 105 7.27 -19.19 -9.69
N ALA A 106 8.53 -19.61 -9.51
CA ALA A 106 9.46 -18.91 -8.64
C ALA A 106 9.87 -17.55 -9.22
N ARG A 107 10.10 -17.48 -10.55
CA ARG A 107 10.33 -16.21 -11.24
C ARG A 107 9.09 -15.31 -11.19
N GLN A 108 7.90 -15.87 -11.45
CA GLN A 108 6.65 -15.11 -11.44
C GLN A 108 6.36 -14.50 -10.07
N THR A 109 6.52 -15.28 -8.99
CA THR A 109 6.32 -14.79 -7.62
C THR A 109 7.31 -13.68 -7.26
N THR A 110 8.55 -13.78 -7.79
CA THR A 110 9.56 -12.72 -7.63
C THR A 110 9.13 -11.44 -8.35
N MET A 111 8.59 -11.53 -9.57
CA MET A 111 8.09 -10.38 -10.32
C MET A 111 6.92 -9.69 -9.60
N PHE A 112 5.94 -10.46 -9.10
CA PHE A 112 4.85 -9.88 -8.29
C PHE A 112 5.37 -9.09 -7.08
N ARG A 113 6.44 -9.57 -6.44
CA ARG A 113 7.08 -8.86 -5.32
C ARG A 113 7.76 -7.57 -5.77
N HIS A 114 8.36 -7.53 -6.97
CA HIS A 114 8.96 -6.32 -7.52
C HIS A 114 7.89 -5.28 -7.87
N GLU A 115 6.83 -5.69 -8.59
CA GLU A 115 5.72 -4.83 -8.94
C GLU A 115 5.03 -4.23 -7.69
N ALA A 116 4.78 -5.05 -6.67
CA ALA A 116 4.23 -4.58 -5.41
C ALA A 116 5.13 -3.52 -4.73
N ARG A 117 6.46 -3.66 -4.84
CA ARG A 117 7.39 -2.64 -4.31
C ARG A 117 7.32 -1.35 -5.10
N ASP A 118 7.15 -1.41 -6.41
CA ASP A 118 7.10 -0.23 -7.28
C ASP A 118 5.78 0.54 -7.10
N VAL A 119 4.66 -0.18 -6.94
CA VAL A 119 3.37 0.41 -6.56
C VAL A 119 3.48 1.13 -5.21
N LEU A 120 4.04 0.47 -4.19
CA LEU A 120 4.24 1.08 -2.87
C LEU A 120 5.16 2.29 -2.92
N ARG A 121 6.24 2.22 -3.71
CA ARG A 121 7.20 3.31 -3.92
C ARG A 121 6.51 4.54 -4.52
N SER A 122 5.62 4.32 -5.49
CA SER A 122 4.83 5.38 -6.13
C SER A 122 3.80 5.97 -5.16
N ALA A 123 3.10 5.14 -4.39
CA ALA A 123 2.07 5.56 -3.44
C ALA A 123 2.61 6.49 -2.34
N VAL A 124 3.83 6.25 -1.89
CA VAL A 124 4.53 7.06 -0.86
C VAL A 124 5.44 8.14 -1.45
N ARG A 125 5.49 8.27 -2.78
CA ARG A 125 6.30 9.24 -3.52
C ARG A 125 7.81 9.14 -3.22
N ALA A 126 8.33 7.92 -3.07
CA ALA A 126 9.76 7.71 -2.84
C ALA A 126 10.59 7.94 -4.12
N SER A 127 11.77 8.53 -3.97
CA SER A 127 12.70 8.81 -5.05
C SER A 127 13.70 7.65 -5.28
N GLU A 128 14.61 7.77 -6.25
CA GLU A 128 15.61 6.72 -6.58
C GLU A 128 16.62 6.49 -5.46
N GLU A 129 16.84 7.50 -4.61
CA GLU A 129 17.72 7.37 -3.45
C GLU A 129 17.05 6.60 -2.29
N ASP A 130 15.74 6.35 -2.39
CA ASP A 130 14.95 5.70 -1.36
C ASP A 130 14.79 4.20 -1.61
N ARG A 131 14.86 3.44 -0.52
CA ARG A 131 14.58 1.99 -0.55
C ARG A 131 13.30 1.68 0.22
N VAL A 132 12.38 1.00 -0.46
CA VAL A 132 11.19 0.41 0.17
C VAL A 132 11.58 -0.91 0.82
N LEU A 133 11.25 -1.11 2.09
CA LEU A 133 11.49 -2.37 2.80
C LEU A 133 10.15 -2.95 3.28
N LEU A 134 9.90 -4.22 2.92
CA LEU A 134 8.73 -4.98 3.37
C LEU A 134 9.11 -5.69 4.66
N THR A 135 8.54 -5.25 5.78
CA THR A 135 8.95 -5.64 7.15
C THR A 135 8.16 -6.81 7.72
N GLY A 136 7.05 -7.19 7.08
CA GLY A 136 6.18 -8.32 7.48
C GLY A 136 5.17 -7.92 8.55
N THR A 137 5.63 -7.61 9.76
CA THR A 137 4.76 -7.33 10.93
C THR A 137 4.30 -5.87 11.01
N GLY A 138 4.00 -5.27 9.86
CA GLY A 138 3.50 -3.90 9.76
C GLY A 138 4.47 -2.83 10.29
N ALA A 139 3.91 -1.80 10.93
CA ALA A 139 4.64 -0.64 11.45
C ALA A 139 5.61 -1.02 12.58
N THR A 140 5.21 -1.92 13.47
CA THR A 140 6.06 -2.39 14.58
C THR A 140 7.33 -3.05 14.07
N GLY A 141 7.21 -3.98 13.11
CA GLY A 141 8.38 -4.59 12.49
C GLY A 141 9.27 -3.58 11.75
N ALA A 142 8.67 -2.53 11.20
CA ALA A 142 9.43 -1.48 10.53
C ALA A 142 10.24 -0.64 11.53
N LEU A 143 9.65 -0.27 12.67
CA LEU A 143 10.35 0.44 13.74
C LEU A 143 11.51 -0.38 14.30
N VAL A 144 11.29 -1.67 14.57
CA VAL A 144 12.36 -2.56 15.09
C VAL A 144 13.52 -2.66 14.10
N ARG A 145 13.22 -2.89 12.80
CA ARG A 145 14.26 -2.93 11.77
C ARG A 145 15.00 -1.61 11.64
N LEU A 146 14.29 -0.50 11.83
CA LEU A 146 14.90 0.79 11.81
C LEU A 146 15.88 0.98 12.98
N LEU A 147 15.43 0.72 14.20
CA LEU A 147 16.28 0.83 15.40
C LEU A 147 17.56 0.00 15.26
N HIS A 148 17.42 -1.24 14.76
CA HIS A 148 18.57 -2.10 14.46
C HIS A 148 19.48 -1.50 13.38
N GLY A 149 18.92 -0.94 12.31
CA GLY A 149 19.70 -0.33 11.22
C GLY A 149 20.45 0.94 11.64
N LEU A 150 19.92 1.68 12.61
CA LEU A 150 20.55 2.86 13.21
C LEU A 150 21.47 2.54 14.40
N ALA A 151 21.60 1.26 14.77
CA ALA A 151 22.31 0.82 15.97
C ALA A 151 21.83 1.50 17.27
N LEU A 152 20.55 1.86 17.35
CA LEU A 152 19.91 2.44 18.54
C LEU A 152 19.39 1.30 19.42
N THR A 153 20.30 0.60 20.09
CA THR A 153 19.98 -0.50 21.01
C THR A 153 19.85 -0.07 22.47
N GLU A 154 20.27 1.15 22.81
CA GLU A 154 20.16 1.73 24.14
C GLU A 154 19.26 2.97 24.10
N LEU A 155 18.38 3.10 25.11
CA LEU A 155 17.63 4.33 25.34
C LEU A 155 18.62 5.41 25.84
N PRO A 156 18.53 6.66 25.36
CA PRO A 156 19.32 7.76 25.88
C PRO A 156 19.00 8.06 27.36
#